data_AF-A0A5B7BPE7-F1
#
_entry.id   AF-A0A5B7BPE7-F1
#
_cell.length_a   1.000
_cell.length_b   1.000
_cell.length_c   1.000
_cell.angle_alpha   90.00
_cell.angle_beta   90.00
_cell.angle_gamma   90.00
#
_symmetry.space_group_name_H-M   'P 1'
#
loop_
_entity.id
_entity.type
_entity.pdbx_description
1 polymer ?
#
loop_
_entity_poly.entity_id
_entity_poly.type
_entity_poly.pdbx_seq_one_letter_code
_entity_poly.pdbx_strand_id
1 'polypeptide(L)'
;METDGTVEALPIKEPPENDSVTFESAVKIILQWDSTAVRGVMLFDDGDGNEIDQYLEAVDEIQRSMELMAISESHDDDRRKGKGAIQIAMARLEAEFVNILTLPTNPRYSTSSSSLTDSSWHDEEYSDYNPPSQEAIYHLRSIAERMNSVGHLRNCVQLYIKERKALMEVRFRPLGIEQMSSSGNVGRLETEELEAKIKRWVRAARVCVRVLFANEKQLCEQIFQGFGIAIDDACFMEVVKDAAIQLFHFAE
;
A
#
# COMPACT_ATOMS: atom_id res chain seq x y z
N MET A 1 35.67 -7.61 72.39
CA MET A 1 34.94 -8.64 71.61
C MET A 1 34.22 -7.87 70.52
N GLU A 2 34.95 -7.55 69.46
CA GLU A 2 34.45 -6.79 68.31
C GLU A 2 34.04 -7.81 67.25
N THR A 3 32.81 -7.71 66.75
CA THR A 3 32.31 -8.51 65.63
C THR A 3 32.37 -7.66 64.38
N ASP A 4 33.26 -8.06 63.47
CA ASP A 4 33.45 -7.53 62.12
C ASP A 4 32.24 -7.89 61.24
N GLY A 5 31.65 -6.89 60.61
CA GLY A 5 30.48 -7.00 59.75
C GLY A 5 30.85 -6.64 58.32
N THR A 6 31.30 -7.62 57.55
CA THR A 6 31.58 -7.47 56.12
C THR A 6 30.26 -7.42 55.36
N VAL A 7 29.93 -6.25 54.80
CA VAL A 7 28.81 -6.07 53.87
C VAL A 7 29.26 -6.52 52.48
N GLU A 8 28.70 -7.63 52.00
CA GLU A 8 28.90 -8.13 50.63
C GLU A 8 28.16 -7.21 49.64
N ALA A 9 28.89 -6.53 48.76
CA ALA A 9 28.31 -5.71 47.71
C ALA A 9 27.77 -6.61 46.59
N LEU A 10 26.46 -6.50 46.31
CA LEU A 10 25.81 -7.17 45.18
C LEU A 10 26.37 -6.65 43.84
N PRO A 11 26.55 -7.53 42.83
CA PRO A 11 27.05 -7.12 41.52
C PRO A 11 25.99 -6.26 40.81
N ILE A 12 26.41 -5.07 40.39
CA ILE A 12 25.63 -4.18 39.53
C ILE A 12 25.48 -4.89 38.18
N LYS A 13 24.26 -5.35 37.88
CA LYS A 13 23.92 -5.90 36.57
C LYS A 13 23.89 -4.74 35.59
N GLU A 14 24.87 -4.67 34.70
CA GLU A 14 24.85 -3.75 33.56
C GLU A 14 23.56 -3.95 32.75
N PRO A 15 22.92 -2.87 32.27
CA PRO A 15 21.73 -2.98 31.43
C PRO A 15 22.10 -3.71 30.12
N PRO A 16 21.15 -4.46 29.52
CA PRO A 16 21.43 -5.21 28.30
C PRO A 16 21.91 -4.27 27.19
N GLU A 17 23.04 -4.61 26.58
CA GLU A 17 23.53 -3.97 25.36
C GLU A 17 22.41 -4.04 24.31
N ASN A 18 21.96 -2.87 23.88
CA ASN A 18 21.01 -2.73 22.79
C ASN A 18 21.76 -3.15 21.52
N ASP A 19 21.45 -4.33 20.96
CA ASP A 19 21.96 -4.79 19.65
C ASP A 19 21.38 -3.89 18.53
N SER A 20 21.76 -2.61 18.52
CA SER A 20 21.38 -1.69 17.45
C SER A 20 22.06 -2.13 16.15
N VAL A 21 21.29 -2.33 15.08
CA VAL A 21 21.81 -2.60 13.74
C VAL A 21 22.85 -1.53 13.39
N THR A 22 24.09 -1.93 13.10
CA THR A 22 25.13 -0.98 12.70
C THR A 22 24.97 -0.59 11.23
N PHE A 23 25.47 0.59 10.85
CA PHE A 23 25.47 1.04 9.44
C PHE A 23 26.02 0.00 8.45
N GLU A 24 27.16 -0.65 8.78
CA GLU A 24 27.75 -1.67 7.91
C GLU A 24 26.90 -2.95 7.84
N SER A 25 26.25 -3.34 8.95
CA SER A 25 25.32 -4.47 8.96
C SER A 25 24.08 -4.17 8.10
N ALA A 26 23.53 -2.96 8.24
CA ALA A 26 22.39 -2.49 7.47
C ALA A 26 22.69 -2.47 5.96
N VAL A 27 23.84 -1.92 5.56
CA VAL A 27 24.27 -1.92 4.14
C VAL A 27 24.35 -3.35 3.61
N LYS A 28 24.92 -4.28 4.40
CA LYS A 28 25.00 -5.70 4.00
C LYS A 28 23.62 -6.33 3.82
N ILE A 29 22.68 -6.07 4.73
CA ILE A 29 21.30 -6.55 4.62
C ILE A 29 20.70 -6.06 3.31
N ILE A 30 20.77 -4.76 3.00
CA ILE A 30 20.20 -4.22 1.77
C ILE A 30 20.85 -4.80 0.51
N LEU A 31 22.18 -4.92 0.47
CA LEU A 31 22.89 -5.44 -0.70
C LEU A 31 22.59 -6.91 -0.99
N GLN A 32 22.25 -7.70 0.02
CA GLN A 32 21.83 -9.09 -0.17
C GLN A 32 20.60 -9.18 -1.10
N TRP A 33 19.72 -8.18 -1.06
CA TRP A 33 18.50 -8.10 -1.85
C TRP A 33 18.70 -7.58 -3.28
N ASP A 34 19.89 -7.08 -3.63
CA ASP A 34 20.25 -6.72 -5.02
C ASP A 34 20.72 -7.94 -5.85
N SER A 35 20.98 -9.08 -5.19
CA SER A 35 21.42 -10.30 -5.85
C SER A 35 20.38 -10.80 -6.85
N THR A 36 20.85 -11.23 -8.04
CA THR A 36 19.99 -11.78 -9.10
C THR A 36 19.18 -13.00 -8.63
N ALA A 37 19.65 -13.71 -7.61
CA ALA A 37 18.98 -14.86 -7.01
C ALA A 37 17.66 -14.51 -6.28
N VAL A 38 17.52 -13.30 -5.76
CA VAL A 38 16.35 -12.85 -4.98
C VAL A 38 15.55 -11.73 -5.65
N ARG A 39 15.95 -11.34 -6.87
CA ARG A 39 15.33 -10.27 -7.66
C ARG A 39 13.85 -10.55 -8.02
N GLY A 40 13.39 -11.80 -7.93
CA GLY A 40 11.99 -12.19 -8.13
C GLY A 40 11.28 -12.76 -6.90
N VAL A 41 11.97 -12.85 -5.76
CA VAL A 41 11.36 -13.23 -4.47
C VAL A 41 10.76 -11.97 -3.87
N MET A 42 9.52 -12.02 -3.39
CA MET A 42 8.88 -10.89 -2.69
C MET A 42 8.95 -11.11 -1.18
N LEU A 43 9.45 -10.10 -0.47
CA LEU A 43 9.68 -10.15 0.98
C LEU A 43 8.35 -10.24 1.74
N PHE A 44 7.32 -9.57 1.24
CA PHE A 44 6.01 -9.49 1.88
C PHE A 44 5.05 -10.64 1.47
N ASP A 45 5.50 -11.62 0.65
CA ASP A 45 4.68 -12.78 0.24
C ASP A 45 4.88 -14.01 1.14
N ASP A 46 6.14 -14.31 1.49
CA ASP A 46 6.55 -15.52 2.21
C ASP A 46 7.54 -15.25 3.36
N GLY A 47 7.95 -13.99 3.57
CA GLY A 47 8.83 -13.62 4.68
C GLY A 47 8.13 -13.75 6.03
N ASP A 48 8.84 -14.23 7.04
CA ASP A 48 8.44 -14.05 8.43
C ASP A 48 8.48 -12.54 8.75
N GLY A 49 7.59 -12.05 9.63
CA GLY A 49 7.55 -10.65 10.05
C GLY A 49 8.91 -10.14 10.53
N ASN A 50 9.72 -11.01 11.11
CA ASN A 50 11.09 -10.70 11.52
C ASN A 50 12.03 -10.33 10.36
N GLU A 51 11.89 -10.94 9.17
CA GLU A 51 12.69 -10.58 7.99
C GLU A 51 12.27 -9.22 7.42
N ILE A 52 10.96 -8.95 7.43
CA ILE A 52 10.40 -7.64 7.04
C ILE A 52 10.93 -6.56 7.97
N ASP A 53 10.81 -6.76 9.28
CA ASP A 53 11.24 -5.79 10.29
C ASP A 53 12.75 -5.55 10.21
N GLN A 54 13.56 -6.60 10.07
CA GLN A 54 15.01 -6.47 9.90
C GLN A 54 15.39 -5.66 8.66
N TYR A 55 14.68 -5.87 7.54
CA TYR A 55 14.92 -5.09 6.32
C TYR A 55 14.55 -3.61 6.51
N LEU A 56 13.38 -3.34 7.10
CA LEU A 56 12.91 -1.99 7.34
C LEU A 56 13.80 -1.23 8.34
N GLU A 57 14.28 -1.90 9.40
CA GLU A 57 15.25 -1.34 10.34
C GLU A 57 16.59 -1.02 9.67
N ALA A 58 17.05 -1.88 8.74
CA ALA A 58 18.25 -1.60 7.96
C ALA A 58 18.08 -0.36 7.07
N VAL A 59 16.90 -0.15 6.47
CA VAL A 59 16.62 1.09 5.73
C VAL A 59 16.70 2.31 6.65
N ASP A 60 16.04 2.26 7.81
CA ASP A 60 16.01 3.36 8.78
C ASP A 60 17.41 3.69 9.31
N GLU A 61 18.23 2.66 9.57
CA GLU A 61 19.62 2.80 9.98
C GLU A 61 20.46 3.53 8.95
N ILE A 62 20.36 3.15 7.68
CA ILE A 62 21.12 3.80 6.60
C ILE A 62 20.66 5.24 6.44
N GLN A 63 19.34 5.50 6.43
CA GLN A 63 18.78 6.85 6.28
C GLN A 63 19.30 7.78 7.40
N ARG A 64 19.15 7.38 8.65
CA ARG A 64 19.63 8.14 9.81
C ARG A 64 21.14 8.34 9.80
N SER A 65 21.91 7.28 9.51
CA SER A 65 23.37 7.40 9.42
C SER A 65 23.80 8.36 8.30
N MET A 66 23.11 8.37 7.16
CA MET A 66 23.38 9.33 6.10
C MET A 66 23.05 10.78 6.48
N GLU A 67 21.96 11.02 7.23
CA GLU A 67 21.62 12.35 7.74
C GLU A 67 22.70 12.87 8.70
N LEU A 68 23.22 12.01 9.59
CA LEU A 68 24.33 12.35 10.48
C LEU A 68 25.62 12.64 9.71
N MET A 69 25.94 11.81 8.71
CA MET A 69 27.12 12.00 7.85
C MET A 69 27.02 13.23 6.96
N ALA A 70 25.83 13.77 6.68
CA ALA A 70 25.69 15.01 5.91
C ALA A 70 26.29 16.23 6.62
N ILE A 71 26.52 16.14 7.93
CA ILE A 71 27.04 17.22 8.77
C ILE A 71 28.58 17.18 8.89
N SER A 72 29.23 16.07 8.52
CA SER A 72 30.67 15.86 8.64
C SER A 72 31.35 15.59 7.28
N GLU A 73 32.49 16.23 7.01
CA GLU A 73 33.23 16.09 5.74
C GLU A 73 34.14 14.85 5.66
N SER A 74 34.24 14.03 6.72
CA SER A 74 35.25 12.96 6.83
C SER A 74 34.86 11.57 6.32
N HIS A 75 33.65 11.37 5.77
CA HIS A 75 33.08 10.05 5.48
C HIS A 75 32.68 9.83 4.01
N ASP A 76 33.59 10.11 3.07
CA ASP A 76 33.29 10.01 1.64
C ASP A 76 32.97 8.58 1.16
N ASP A 77 33.63 7.56 1.70
CA ASP A 77 33.39 6.17 1.30
C ASP A 77 32.04 5.65 1.80
N ASP A 78 31.78 5.80 3.10
CA ASP A 78 30.54 5.38 3.74
C ASP A 78 29.33 6.11 3.15
N ARG A 79 29.48 7.40 2.82
CA ARG A 79 28.45 8.17 2.13
C ARG A 79 28.15 7.62 0.74
N ARG A 80 29.15 7.15 0.00
CA ARG A 80 28.92 6.50 -1.32
C ARG A 80 28.22 5.15 -1.14
N LYS A 81 28.65 4.33 -0.18
CA LYS A 81 27.99 3.05 0.14
C LYS A 81 26.53 3.26 0.55
N GLY A 82 26.28 4.18 1.46
CA GLY A 82 24.94 4.53 1.94
C GLY A 82 24.03 4.99 0.80
N LYS A 83 24.52 5.88 -0.07
CA LYS A 83 23.76 6.31 -1.26
C LYS A 83 23.40 5.15 -2.19
N GLY A 84 24.36 4.25 -2.47
CA GLY A 84 24.12 3.05 -3.28
C GLY A 84 23.08 2.13 -2.63
N ALA A 85 23.21 1.88 -1.32
CA ALA A 85 22.27 1.06 -0.57
C ALA A 85 20.85 1.68 -0.56
N ILE A 86 20.71 2.99 -0.35
CA ILE A 86 19.39 3.65 -0.41
C ILE A 86 18.75 3.52 -1.79
N GLN A 87 19.51 3.66 -2.88
CA GLN A 87 18.95 3.47 -4.23
C GLN A 87 18.39 2.06 -4.42
N ILE A 88 19.13 1.04 -3.97
CA ILE A 88 18.69 -0.35 -4.01
C ILE A 88 17.45 -0.54 -3.13
N ALA A 89 17.48 0.01 -1.91
CA ALA A 89 16.35 -0.07 -0.99
C ALA A 89 15.09 0.57 -1.57
N MET A 90 15.18 1.76 -2.16
CA MET A 90 14.04 2.44 -2.77
C MET A 90 13.47 1.64 -3.94
N ALA A 91 14.33 1.13 -4.83
CA ALA A 91 13.86 0.29 -5.94
C ALA A 91 13.15 -0.97 -5.46
N ARG A 92 13.63 -1.57 -4.36
CA ARG A 92 12.99 -2.74 -3.76
C ARG A 92 11.66 -2.39 -3.10
N LEU A 93 11.62 -1.33 -2.30
CA LEU A 93 10.41 -0.84 -1.65
C LEU A 93 9.33 -0.47 -2.68
N GLU A 94 9.71 0.13 -3.82
CA GLU A 94 8.79 0.38 -4.95
C GLU A 94 8.19 -0.93 -5.48
N ALA A 95 9.00 -1.97 -5.66
CA ALA A 95 8.52 -3.27 -6.13
C ALA A 95 7.59 -3.96 -5.13
N GLU A 96 7.94 -3.96 -3.84
CA GLU A 96 7.10 -4.54 -2.79
C GLU A 96 5.79 -3.76 -2.63
N PHE A 97 5.83 -2.43 -2.72
CA PHE A 97 4.64 -1.58 -2.66
C PHE A 97 3.65 -1.95 -3.78
N VAL A 98 4.15 -2.09 -5.02
CA VAL A 98 3.33 -2.55 -6.15
C VAL A 98 2.82 -3.97 -5.94
N ASN A 99 3.67 -4.88 -5.45
CA ASN A 99 3.28 -6.26 -5.16
C ASN A 99 2.09 -6.31 -4.18
N ILE A 100 2.20 -5.63 -3.05
CA ILE A 100 1.14 -5.57 -2.03
C ILE A 100 -0.15 -4.92 -2.59
N LEU A 101 -0.04 -3.91 -3.45
CA LEU A 101 -1.22 -3.27 -4.07
C LEU A 101 -1.93 -4.15 -5.10
N THR A 102 -1.18 -5.01 -5.80
CA THR A 102 -1.67 -5.80 -6.94
C THR A 102 -2.13 -7.19 -6.56
N LEU A 103 -1.64 -7.75 -5.46
CA LEU A 103 -2.08 -9.03 -4.96
C LEU A 103 -3.59 -9.00 -4.68
N PRO A 104 -4.39 -9.86 -5.35
CA PRO A 104 -5.74 -10.13 -4.87
C PRO A 104 -5.55 -10.73 -3.49
N THR A 105 -6.06 -10.05 -2.45
CA THR A 105 -5.92 -10.37 -1.03
C THR A 105 -5.59 -11.86 -0.84
N ASN A 106 -4.29 -12.15 -0.67
CA ASN A 106 -3.68 -13.48 -0.80
C ASN A 106 -4.57 -14.55 -0.11
N PRO A 107 -4.72 -15.79 -0.61
CA PRO A 107 -5.54 -16.83 0.05
C PRO A 107 -5.20 -17.12 1.52
N ARG A 108 -4.07 -16.63 2.05
CA ARG A 108 -3.77 -16.57 3.50
C ARG A 108 -4.63 -15.56 4.30
N TYR A 109 -5.25 -14.60 3.61
CA TYR A 109 -6.00 -13.47 4.17
C TYR A 109 -7.39 -13.29 3.53
N SER A 110 -7.77 -14.13 2.57
CA SER A 110 -9.14 -14.18 2.06
C SER A 110 -9.96 -15.22 2.82
N THR A 111 -10.94 -14.74 3.60
CA THR A 111 -12.09 -15.56 4.00
C THR A 111 -12.79 -16.06 2.75
N SER A 112 -12.96 -17.38 2.68
CA SER A 112 -13.46 -18.13 1.55
C SER A 112 -14.75 -17.53 0.97
N SER A 113 -14.84 -17.43 -0.36
CA SER A 113 -16.16 -17.39 -1.01
C SER A 113 -16.25 -18.31 -2.21
N SER A 114 -17.39 -18.97 -2.24
CA SER A 114 -17.81 -20.10 -3.03
C SER A 114 -18.38 -19.70 -4.40
N SER A 115 -18.12 -20.58 -5.38
CA SER A 115 -18.85 -20.84 -6.62
C SER A 115 -20.21 -20.13 -6.79
N LEU A 116 -20.30 -19.26 -7.80
CA LEU A 116 -21.51 -18.59 -8.25
C LEU A 116 -22.51 -19.56 -8.90
N THR A 117 -23.75 -19.53 -8.41
CA THR A 117 -24.94 -19.90 -9.19
C THR A 117 -25.83 -18.68 -9.36
N ASP A 118 -26.40 -18.54 -10.55
CA ASP A 118 -27.31 -17.48 -11.01
C ASP A 118 -28.48 -17.24 -10.03
N SER A 119 -28.47 -16.09 -9.34
CA SER A 119 -29.67 -15.55 -8.69
C SER A 119 -29.58 -14.05 -8.41
N SER A 120 -30.69 -13.38 -8.68
CA SER A 120 -31.11 -12.00 -8.34
C SER A 120 -30.18 -11.20 -7.42
N TRP A 121 -29.46 -10.24 -8.00
CA TRP A 121 -28.66 -9.22 -7.32
C TRP A 121 -29.51 -8.38 -6.36
N HIS A 122 -29.45 -8.69 -5.07
CA HIS A 122 -29.92 -7.82 -4.01
C HIS A 122 -28.91 -6.69 -3.77
N ASP A 123 -29.44 -5.48 -3.52
CA ASP A 123 -28.74 -4.19 -3.46
C ASP A 123 -27.71 -4.06 -2.30
N GLU A 124 -27.55 -5.09 -1.46
CA GLU A 124 -26.73 -5.08 -0.24
C GLU A 124 -25.43 -5.89 -0.36
N GLU A 125 -25.21 -6.64 -1.45
CA GLU A 125 -24.11 -7.60 -1.53
C GLU A 125 -23.38 -7.51 -2.88
N TYR A 126 -22.74 -6.37 -3.15
CA TYR A 126 -21.65 -6.34 -4.13
C TYR A 126 -20.42 -7.03 -3.49
N SER A 127 -20.49 -8.36 -3.43
CA SER A 127 -19.56 -9.28 -2.72
C SER A 127 -18.13 -9.31 -3.28
N ASP A 128 -17.85 -8.61 -4.38
CA ASP A 128 -16.57 -8.73 -5.12
C ASP A 128 -15.54 -7.65 -4.75
N TYR A 129 -15.87 -6.74 -3.82
CA TYR A 129 -14.85 -5.86 -3.26
C TYR A 129 -14.11 -6.57 -2.13
N ASN A 130 -12.90 -7.04 -2.42
CA ASN A 130 -11.98 -7.57 -1.43
C ASN A 130 -10.98 -6.46 -1.01
N PRO A 131 -11.16 -5.79 0.14
CA PRO A 131 -10.21 -4.80 0.61
C PRO A 131 -8.84 -5.44 0.93
N PRO A 132 -7.74 -4.69 0.84
CA PRO A 132 -6.47 -5.09 1.43
C PRO A 132 -6.65 -5.36 2.94
N SER A 133 -5.92 -6.35 3.47
CA SER A 133 -5.91 -6.61 4.91
C SER A 133 -5.30 -5.45 5.69
N GLN A 134 -5.60 -5.35 6.99
CA GLN A 134 -5.02 -4.29 7.83
C GLN A 134 -3.49 -4.39 7.93
N GLU A 135 -2.94 -5.60 7.86
CA GLU A 135 -1.51 -5.87 7.78
C GLU A 135 -0.92 -5.34 6.46
N ALA A 136 -1.56 -5.61 5.32
CA ALA A 136 -1.14 -5.06 4.04
C ALA A 136 -1.15 -3.52 4.05
N ILE A 137 -2.19 -2.90 4.63
CA ILE A 137 -2.29 -1.44 4.78
C ILE A 137 -1.15 -0.91 5.67
N TYR A 138 -0.85 -1.59 6.78
CA TYR A 138 0.27 -1.24 7.64
C TYR A 138 1.60 -1.27 6.88
N HIS A 139 1.86 -2.33 6.11
CA HIS A 139 3.07 -2.42 5.30
C HIS A 139 3.15 -1.35 4.20
N LEU A 140 2.05 -1.11 3.47
CA LEU A 140 1.98 -0.03 2.47
C LEU A 140 2.32 1.33 3.07
N ARG A 141 1.75 1.65 4.24
CA ARG A 141 2.04 2.89 4.95
C ARG A 141 3.50 2.95 5.39
N SER A 142 4.00 1.88 6.02
CA SER A 142 5.38 1.75 6.52
C SER A 142 6.42 1.93 5.40
N ILE A 143 6.13 1.39 4.21
CA ILE A 143 6.95 1.59 3.00
C ILE A 143 6.89 3.06 2.55
N ALA A 144 5.68 3.63 2.46
CA ALA A 144 5.49 5.00 1.99
C ALA A 144 6.15 6.04 2.91
N GLU A 145 6.16 5.83 4.24
CA GLU A 145 6.87 6.66 5.22
C GLU A 145 8.39 6.70 4.92
N ARG A 146 8.99 5.53 4.69
CA ARG A 146 10.42 5.42 4.36
C ARG A 146 10.75 6.04 3.01
N MET A 147 9.91 5.84 2.00
CA MET A 147 10.08 6.51 0.70
C MET A 147 9.96 8.03 0.84
N ASN A 148 9.05 8.53 1.67
CA ASN A 148 8.88 9.96 1.91
C ASN A 148 10.11 10.59 2.58
N SER A 149 10.69 9.92 3.58
CA SER A 149 11.85 10.44 4.35
C SER A 149 13.05 10.81 3.47
N VAL A 150 13.25 10.12 2.35
CA VAL A 150 14.34 10.37 1.39
C VAL A 150 13.89 11.08 0.11
N GLY A 151 12.66 11.62 0.08
CA GLY A 151 12.15 12.43 -1.03
C GLY A 151 11.59 11.63 -2.22
N HIS A 152 11.29 10.35 -2.05
CA HIS A 152 10.73 9.46 -3.07
C HIS A 152 9.19 9.36 -3.03
N LEU A 153 8.50 10.20 -2.24
CA LEU A 153 7.03 10.16 -2.11
C LEU A 153 6.29 10.28 -3.45
N ARG A 154 6.80 11.11 -4.37
CA ARG A 154 6.18 11.28 -5.70
C ARG A 154 6.11 9.96 -6.47
N ASN A 155 7.17 9.15 -6.44
CA ASN A 155 7.18 7.85 -7.10
C ASN A 155 6.17 6.90 -6.44
N CYS A 156 6.16 6.86 -5.10
CA CYS A 156 5.22 6.05 -4.32
C CYS A 156 3.75 6.36 -4.69
N VAL A 157 3.38 7.64 -4.72
CA VAL A 157 2.05 8.11 -5.11
C VAL A 157 1.71 7.72 -6.57
N GLN A 158 2.66 7.87 -7.48
CA GLN A 158 2.44 7.50 -8.89
C GLN A 158 2.21 6.00 -9.08
N LEU A 159 2.97 5.16 -8.35
CA LEU A 159 2.76 3.70 -8.34
C LEU A 159 1.39 3.35 -7.77
N TYR A 160 0.99 3.98 -6.65
CA TYR A 160 -0.33 3.80 -6.07
C TYR A 160 -1.45 4.10 -7.07
N ILE A 161 -1.44 5.31 -7.64
CA ILE A 161 -2.47 5.76 -8.57
C ILE A 161 -2.55 4.82 -9.78
N LYS A 162 -1.40 4.42 -10.34
CA LYS A 162 -1.35 3.53 -11.50
C LYS A 162 -2.01 2.18 -11.22
N GLU A 163 -1.61 1.49 -10.16
CA GLU A 163 -2.11 0.15 -9.86
C GLU A 163 -3.59 0.19 -9.41
N ARG A 164 -3.97 1.19 -8.61
CA ARG A 164 -5.35 1.34 -8.12
C ARG A 164 -6.31 1.79 -9.22
N LYS A 165 -5.89 2.62 -10.19
CA LYS A 165 -6.68 2.92 -11.39
C LYS A 165 -6.98 1.65 -12.19
N ALA A 166 -5.97 0.81 -12.45
CA ALA A 166 -6.16 -0.44 -13.18
C ALA A 166 -7.16 -1.37 -12.46
N LEU A 167 -7.05 -1.50 -11.13
CA LEU A 167 -8.01 -2.28 -10.33
C LEU A 167 -9.41 -1.65 -10.32
N MET A 168 -9.51 -0.32 -10.27
CA MET A 168 -10.78 0.40 -10.35
C MET A 168 -11.48 0.12 -11.69
N GLU A 169 -10.75 0.17 -12.80
CA GLU A 169 -11.30 -0.15 -14.13
C GLU A 169 -11.82 -1.58 -14.22
N VAL A 170 -11.09 -2.55 -13.66
CA VAL A 170 -11.52 -3.96 -13.61
C VAL A 170 -12.80 -4.14 -12.81
N ARG A 171 -12.96 -3.43 -11.68
CA ARG A 171 -14.19 -3.47 -10.85
C ARG A 171 -15.35 -2.68 -11.46
N PHE A 172 -15.05 -1.61 -12.19
CA PHE A 172 -16.05 -0.74 -12.79
C PHE A 172 -16.67 -1.33 -14.06
N ARG A 173 -15.86 -1.96 -14.91
CA ARG A 173 -16.30 -2.49 -16.23
C ARG A 173 -17.51 -3.44 -16.14
N PRO A 174 -17.60 -4.41 -15.21
CA PRO A 174 -18.75 -5.31 -15.10
C PRO A 174 -20.07 -4.61 -14.76
N LEU A 175 -20.03 -3.37 -14.25
CA LEU A 175 -21.25 -2.59 -13.97
C LEU A 175 -21.97 -2.13 -15.26
N GLY A 176 -21.28 -2.22 -16.41
CA GLY A 176 -21.90 -2.07 -17.73
C GLY A 176 -22.38 -0.65 -18.05
N ILE A 177 -21.84 0.38 -17.39
CA ILE A 177 -22.29 1.78 -17.53
C ILE A 177 -22.13 2.30 -18.96
N GLU A 178 -21.00 2.00 -19.61
CA GLU A 178 -20.72 2.42 -20.99
C GLU A 178 -21.71 1.81 -22.01
N GLN A 179 -22.23 0.60 -21.74
CA GLN A 179 -23.19 -0.08 -22.63
C GLN A 179 -24.61 0.50 -22.52
N MET A 180 -24.90 1.30 -21.49
CA MET A 180 -26.23 1.88 -21.30
C MET A 180 -26.44 3.14 -22.15
N SER A 181 -25.37 3.86 -22.47
CA SER A 181 -25.38 5.18 -23.13
C SER A 181 -25.44 5.13 -24.67
N SER A 182 -25.37 3.95 -25.29
CA SER A 182 -25.08 3.80 -26.73
C SER A 182 -26.24 3.36 -27.64
N SER A 183 -27.49 3.25 -27.16
CA SER A 183 -28.61 2.82 -28.02
C SER A 183 -29.42 4.00 -28.59
N GLY A 184 -29.55 4.07 -29.92
CA GLY A 184 -30.42 5.03 -30.61
C GLY A 184 -31.75 4.44 -31.09
N ASN A 185 -32.80 5.26 -30.94
CA ASN A 185 -34.06 5.39 -31.69
C ASN A 185 -35.33 4.55 -31.35
N VAL A 186 -36.30 5.30 -30.78
CA VAL A 186 -37.73 5.51 -31.16
C VAL A 186 -38.74 4.38 -30.95
N GLY A 187 -39.50 4.46 -29.83
CA GLY A 187 -40.84 3.84 -29.70
C GLY A 187 -41.33 3.65 -28.25
N ARG A 188 -42.62 3.33 -28.04
CA ARG A 188 -43.23 3.10 -26.69
C ARG A 188 -42.55 2.02 -25.83
N LEU A 189 -41.79 1.12 -26.45
CA LEU A 189 -40.95 0.10 -25.79
C LEU A 189 -39.73 0.75 -25.07
N GLU A 190 -39.34 1.94 -25.49
CA GLU A 190 -38.23 2.73 -24.95
C GLU A 190 -38.50 3.23 -23.52
N THR A 191 -39.75 3.38 -23.09
CA THR A 191 -40.05 3.83 -21.71
C THR A 191 -39.73 2.73 -20.70
N GLU A 192 -40.11 1.49 -20.97
CA GLU A 192 -39.79 0.34 -20.11
C GLU A 192 -38.28 0.02 -20.17
N GLU A 193 -37.66 0.13 -21.36
CA GLU A 193 -36.20 -0.02 -21.52
C GLU A 193 -35.41 1.09 -20.82
N LEU A 194 -35.83 2.34 -20.92
CA LEU A 194 -35.21 3.48 -20.24
C LEU A 194 -35.38 3.34 -18.73
N GLU A 195 -36.57 2.97 -18.23
CA GLU A 195 -36.78 2.71 -16.81
C GLU A 195 -35.88 1.58 -16.31
N ALA A 196 -35.71 0.51 -17.08
CA ALA A 196 -34.79 -0.57 -16.76
C ALA A 196 -33.32 -0.11 -16.74
N LYS A 197 -32.90 0.77 -17.66
CA LYS A 197 -31.57 1.37 -17.68
C LYS A 197 -31.35 2.31 -16.49
N ILE A 198 -32.30 3.17 -16.17
CA ILE A 198 -32.23 4.04 -14.98
C ILE A 198 -32.10 3.17 -13.72
N LYS A 199 -32.91 2.12 -13.57
CA LYS A 199 -32.79 1.19 -12.43
C LYS A 199 -31.41 0.53 -12.37
N ARG A 200 -30.85 0.12 -13.51
CA ARG A 200 -29.50 -0.48 -13.59
C ARG A 200 -28.42 0.54 -13.25
N TRP A 201 -28.52 1.77 -13.77
CA TRP A 201 -27.60 2.85 -13.45
C TRP A 201 -27.66 3.26 -11.98
N VAL A 202 -28.85 3.38 -11.38
CA VAL A 202 -28.99 3.70 -9.94
C VAL A 202 -28.29 2.64 -9.09
N ARG A 203 -28.41 1.35 -9.45
CA ARG A 203 -27.69 0.26 -8.77
C ARG A 203 -26.18 0.38 -8.94
N ALA A 204 -25.71 0.57 -10.17
CA ALA A 204 -24.28 0.77 -10.44
C ALA A 204 -23.71 1.99 -9.70
N ALA A 205 -24.43 3.12 -9.71
CA ALA A 205 -24.08 4.34 -8.99
C ALA A 205 -23.97 4.11 -7.48
N ARG A 206 -24.91 3.36 -6.89
CA ARG A 206 -24.87 2.99 -5.47
C ARG A 206 -23.61 2.18 -5.14
N VAL A 207 -23.28 1.18 -5.96
CA VAL A 207 -22.05 0.39 -5.79
C VAL A 207 -20.81 1.26 -5.92
N CYS A 208 -20.70 2.08 -6.96
CA CYS A 208 -19.56 2.98 -7.15
C CYS A 208 -19.36 3.91 -5.96
N VAL A 209 -20.41 4.63 -5.54
CA VAL A 209 -20.29 5.67 -4.51
C VAL A 209 -20.11 5.05 -3.12
N ARG A 210 -20.90 4.03 -2.76
CA ARG A 210 -20.93 3.48 -1.41
C ARG A 210 -19.87 2.41 -1.14
N VAL A 211 -19.38 1.74 -2.20
CA VAL A 211 -18.40 0.67 -2.07
C VAL A 211 -17.07 1.10 -2.67
N LEU A 212 -16.99 1.28 -3.99
CA LEU A 212 -15.71 1.46 -4.66
C LEU A 212 -15.00 2.76 -4.24
N PHE A 213 -15.69 3.89 -4.33
CA PHE A 213 -15.12 5.20 -4.02
C PHE A 213 -14.93 5.40 -2.52
N ALA A 214 -15.88 4.95 -1.70
CA ALA A 214 -15.75 5.04 -0.24
C ALA A 214 -14.53 4.27 0.27
N ASN A 215 -14.33 3.02 -0.20
CA ASN A 215 -13.19 2.22 0.21
C ASN A 215 -11.87 2.75 -0.37
N GLU A 216 -11.86 3.25 -1.60
CA GLU A 216 -10.66 3.87 -2.17
C GLU A 216 -10.25 5.13 -1.41
N LYS A 217 -11.22 5.96 -1.00
CA LYS A 217 -10.97 7.13 -0.15
C LYS A 217 -10.34 6.72 1.17
N GLN A 218 -10.93 5.74 1.86
CA GLN A 218 -10.42 5.25 3.13
C GLN A 218 -8.99 4.68 2.98
N LEU A 219 -8.71 3.96 1.91
CA LEU A 219 -7.38 3.41 1.65
C LEU A 219 -6.33 4.51 1.43
N CYS A 220 -6.68 5.55 0.67
CA CYS A 220 -5.82 6.72 0.47
C CYS A 220 -5.50 7.42 1.78
N GLU A 221 -6.51 7.64 2.64
CA GLU A 221 -6.35 8.24 3.97
C GLU A 221 -5.42 7.37 4.84
N GLN A 222 -5.67 6.06 4.92
CA GLN A 222 -4.87 5.17 5.75
C GLN A 222 -3.39 5.12 5.35
N ILE A 223 -3.08 5.20 4.05
CA ILE A 223 -1.70 5.12 3.55
C ILE A 223 -1.01 6.48 3.57
N PHE A 224 -1.67 7.56 3.11
CA PHE A 224 -1.01 8.84 2.78
C PHE A 224 -1.35 9.99 3.73
N GLN A 225 -2.26 9.81 4.69
CA GLN A 225 -2.57 10.86 5.66
C GLN A 225 -1.30 11.32 6.39
N GLY A 226 -1.05 12.63 6.32
CA GLY A 226 0.07 13.30 6.99
C GLY A 226 1.32 13.50 6.13
N PHE A 227 1.39 13.00 4.88
CA PHE A 227 2.58 13.16 4.04
C PHE A 227 2.66 14.47 3.27
N GLY A 228 1.64 15.32 3.37
CA GLY A 228 1.60 16.63 2.74
C GLY A 228 0.19 17.19 2.67
N ILE A 229 0.04 18.35 2.03
CA ILE A 229 -1.26 19.01 1.89
C ILE A 229 -2.12 18.20 0.91
N ALA A 230 -3.17 17.56 1.43
CA ALA A 230 -4.23 16.89 0.65
C ALA A 230 -3.71 15.83 -0.35
N ILE A 231 -2.63 15.12 -0.01
CA ILE A 231 -2.07 14.08 -0.89
C ILE A 231 -3.03 12.89 -1.01
N ASP A 232 -3.61 12.46 0.09
CA ASP A 232 -4.65 11.44 0.17
C ASP A 232 -5.87 11.80 -0.68
N ASP A 233 -6.38 13.03 -0.56
CA ASP A 233 -7.48 13.52 -1.39
C ASP A 233 -7.12 13.54 -2.89
N ALA A 234 -5.92 14.00 -3.23
CA ALA A 234 -5.44 14.04 -4.61
C ALA A 234 -5.29 12.63 -5.21
N CYS A 235 -4.76 11.68 -4.43
CA CYS A 235 -4.66 10.27 -4.84
C CYS A 235 -6.04 9.69 -5.10
N PHE A 236 -6.98 9.87 -4.16
CA PHE A 236 -8.35 9.41 -4.28
C PHE A 236 -9.01 9.97 -5.56
N MET A 237 -8.98 11.29 -5.73
CA MET A 237 -9.59 11.95 -6.88
C MET A 237 -9.01 11.42 -8.19
N GLU A 238 -7.69 11.29 -8.29
CA GLU A 238 -7.06 10.77 -9.48
C GLU A 238 -7.54 9.35 -9.78
N VAL A 239 -7.58 8.44 -8.80
CA VAL A 239 -7.99 7.05 -9.00
C VAL A 239 -9.44 6.92 -9.48
N VAL A 240 -10.37 7.70 -8.92
CA VAL A 240 -11.82 7.53 -9.22
C VAL A 240 -12.32 8.38 -10.37
N LYS A 241 -11.53 9.38 -10.82
CA LYS A 241 -11.97 10.42 -11.78
C LYS A 241 -12.64 9.85 -13.02
N ASP A 242 -11.99 8.90 -13.70
CA ASP A 242 -12.47 8.40 -14.99
C ASP A 242 -13.78 7.60 -14.80
N ALA A 243 -13.84 6.75 -13.78
CA ALA A 243 -15.05 6.03 -13.39
C ALA A 243 -16.20 6.97 -13.00
N ALA A 244 -15.90 8.06 -12.28
CA ALA A 244 -16.89 9.07 -11.91
C ALA A 244 -17.44 9.81 -13.13
N ILE A 245 -16.58 10.24 -14.06
CA ILE A 245 -16.99 10.89 -15.31
C ILE A 245 -17.92 9.98 -16.11
N GLN A 246 -17.57 8.70 -16.27
CA GLN A 246 -18.40 7.73 -16.98
C GLN A 246 -19.75 7.50 -16.29
N LEU A 247 -19.76 7.46 -14.95
CA LEU A 247 -20.99 7.31 -14.18
C LEU A 247 -21.92 8.50 -14.40
N PHE A 248 -21.40 9.73 -14.42
CA PHE A 248 -22.21 10.94 -14.59
C PHE A 248 -22.66 11.18 -16.03
N HIS A 249 -21.89 10.74 -17.03
CA HIS A 249 -22.29 10.87 -18.44
C HIS A 249 -23.63 10.17 -18.77
N PHE A 250 -24.04 9.13 -18.02
CA PHE A 250 -25.37 8.54 -18.22
C PHE A 250 -26.51 9.44 -17.70
N ALA A 251 -26.24 10.30 -16.72
CA ALA A 251 -27.23 11.17 -16.09
C ALA A 251 -27.42 12.52 -16.82
N GLU A 252 -26.55 12.84 -17.78
CA GLU A 252 -26.66 13.98 -18.69
C GLU A 252 -27.49 13.64 -19.94
#